data_AF-A0A7S1GJN7-F1
#
_entry.id   AF-A0A7S1GJN7-F1
#
_cell.length_a   1.000
_cell.length_b   1.000
_cell.length_c   1.000
_cell.angle_alpha   90.00
_cell.angle_beta   90.00
_cell.angle_gamma   90.00
#
_symmetry.space_group_name_H-M   'P 1'
#
loop_
_entity.id
_entity.type
_entity.pdbx_description
1 polymer ?
#
loop_
_entity_poly.entity_id
_entity_poly.type
_entity_poly.pdbx_seq_one_letter_code
_entity_poly.pdbx_strand_id
1 'polypeptide(L)'
;NNRFTFPMELDLKSVCVDIEKDEESLALYDLQSVVVHVGEYGSGHYYAYVRPDIRSDSWFRFNDHDVSKVSFHEVAKDAYGGGNRKKRKKTKKNGFWSLLFGGGGDSGWGGRT
;
A
#
# COMPACT_ATOMS: atom_id res chain seq x y z
N ASN A 1 7.03 1.05 11.45
CA ASN A 1 6.28 1.82 10.43
C ASN A 1 5.49 2.91 11.16
N ASN A 2 6.15 4.05 11.42
CA ASN A 2 5.55 5.15 12.19
C ASN A 2 4.37 5.75 11.42
N ARG A 3 3.45 6.39 12.14
CA ARG A 3 2.31 7.04 11.51
C ARG A 3 2.78 8.30 10.77
N PHE A 4 2.35 8.46 9.53
CA PHE A 4 2.54 9.67 8.73
C PHE A 4 1.26 9.95 7.95
N THR A 5 0.88 11.21 7.82
CA THR A 5 -0.35 11.61 7.12
C THR A 5 -0.01 12.48 5.93
N PHE A 6 -0.83 12.39 4.88
CA PHE A 6 -0.76 13.23 3.70
C PHE A 6 -2.14 13.84 3.42
N PRO A 7 -2.21 15.09 2.95
CA PRO A 7 -3.46 15.76 2.62
C PRO A 7 -3.97 15.36 1.22
N MET A 8 -5.24 15.67 0.93
CA MET A 8 -5.82 15.54 -0.42
C MET A 8 -5.37 16.66 -1.35
N GLU A 9 -5.14 17.84 -0.81
CA GLU A 9 -4.62 19.02 -1.50
C GLU A 9 -3.34 19.45 -0.77
N LEU A 10 -2.27 19.64 -1.52
CA LEU A 10 -0.96 20.04 -1.02
C LEU A 10 -0.62 21.42 -1.57
N ASP A 11 -0.55 22.39 -0.65
CA ASP A 11 -0.09 23.75 -0.94
C ASP A 11 1.42 23.83 -0.75
N LEU A 12 2.15 24.10 -1.83
CA LEU A 12 3.60 24.28 -1.84
C LEU A 12 4.04 25.74 -2.01
N LYS A 13 3.12 26.71 -1.99
CA LYS A 13 3.42 28.13 -2.24
C LYS A 13 4.57 28.66 -1.40
N SER A 14 4.62 28.29 -0.11
CA SER A 14 5.65 28.78 0.81
C SER A 14 7.06 28.21 0.56
N VAL A 15 7.16 27.14 -0.24
CA VAL A 15 8.43 26.45 -0.53
C VAL A 15 8.96 26.87 -1.90
N CYS A 16 8.07 27.16 -2.84
CA CYS A 16 8.43 27.58 -4.18
C CYS A 16 8.93 29.03 -4.18
N VAL A 17 10.21 29.22 -4.50
CA VAL A 17 10.88 30.54 -4.49
C VAL A 17 10.75 31.31 -5.80
N ASP A 18 10.41 30.62 -6.89
CA ASP A 18 10.38 31.16 -8.25
C ASP A 18 8.95 31.35 -8.80
N ILE A 19 7.93 31.28 -7.93
CA ILE A 19 6.54 31.48 -8.35
C ILE A 19 6.17 32.95 -8.15
N GLU A 20 5.84 33.60 -9.26
CA GLU A 20 5.31 34.96 -9.23
C GLU A 20 3.96 34.99 -8.50
N LYS A 21 3.64 36.13 -7.87
CA LYS A 21 2.40 36.26 -7.06
C LYS A 21 1.12 35.99 -7.86
N ASP A 22 1.13 36.26 -9.15
CA ASP A 22 -0.01 36.04 -10.04
C ASP A 22 -0.17 34.57 -10.46
N GLU A 23 0.82 33.72 -10.15
CA GLU A 23 0.87 32.30 -10.51
C GLU A 23 0.76 31.36 -9.29
N GLU A 24 0.34 31.86 -8.14
CA GLU A 24 0.21 31.08 -6.90
C GLU A 24 -0.60 29.79 -7.05
N SER A 25 -1.58 29.73 -7.97
CA SER A 25 -2.36 28.52 -8.22
C SER A 25 -1.54 27.37 -8.81
N LEU A 26 -0.36 27.64 -9.38
CA LEU A 26 0.54 26.61 -9.92
C LEU A 26 1.21 25.78 -8.82
N ALA A 27 1.17 26.25 -7.58
CA ALA A 27 1.75 25.55 -6.43
C ALA A 27 0.74 24.65 -5.68
N LEU A 28 -0.50 24.56 -6.15
CA LEU A 28 -1.54 23.71 -5.58
C LEU A 28 -1.55 22.35 -6.28
N TYR A 29 -1.41 21.28 -5.50
CA TYR A 29 -1.35 19.92 -6.01
C TYR A 29 -2.46 19.07 -5.41
N ASP A 30 -3.14 18.33 -6.28
CA ASP A 30 -4.14 17.35 -5.91
C ASP A 30 -3.52 15.95 -5.76
N LEU A 31 -3.89 15.23 -4.70
CA LEU A 31 -3.50 13.84 -4.52
C LEU A 31 -4.18 12.95 -5.57
N GLN A 32 -3.38 12.36 -6.47
CA GLN A 32 -3.90 11.49 -7.53
C GLN A 32 -3.80 10.00 -7.16
N SER A 33 -2.69 9.59 -6.55
CA SER A 33 -2.47 8.18 -6.22
C SER A 33 -1.60 8.00 -4.98
N VAL A 34 -1.72 6.84 -4.36
CA VAL A 34 -0.95 6.41 -3.19
C VAL A 34 -0.48 4.99 -3.43
N VAL A 35 0.84 4.79 -3.46
CA VAL A 35 1.44 3.46 -3.55
C VAL A 35 1.70 2.95 -2.13
N VAL A 36 1.23 1.74 -1.84
CA VAL A 36 1.37 1.12 -0.53
C VAL A 36 2.26 -0.10 -0.63
N HIS A 37 3.24 -0.18 0.27
CA HIS A 37 4.07 -1.37 0.46
C HIS A 37 3.71 -2.04 1.79
N VAL A 38 3.38 -3.32 1.72
CA VAL A 38 3.13 -4.15 2.90
C VAL A 38 4.21 -5.22 2.98
N GLY A 39 5.16 -5.03 3.91
CA GLY A 39 6.26 -5.97 4.09
C GLY A 39 7.36 -5.42 4.98
N GLU A 40 8.50 -6.08 4.91
CA GLU A 40 9.75 -5.68 5.55
C GLU A 40 10.75 -5.26 4.46
N TYR A 41 11.95 -4.87 4.87
CA TYR A 41 13.01 -4.58 3.91
C TYR A 41 13.32 -5.83 3.06
N GLY A 42 13.37 -5.68 1.74
CA GLY A 42 13.70 -6.77 0.80
C GLY A 42 12.58 -7.78 0.51
N SER A 43 11.41 -7.69 1.16
CA SER A 43 10.26 -8.55 0.86
C SER A 43 8.94 -7.90 1.26
N GLY A 44 7.98 -7.94 0.36
CA GLY A 44 6.62 -7.46 0.62
C GLY A 44 5.77 -7.46 -0.62
N HIS A 45 4.62 -6.81 -0.50
CA HIS A 45 3.62 -6.69 -1.55
C HIS A 45 3.31 -5.22 -1.83
N TYR A 46 3.23 -4.85 -3.10
CA TYR A 46 2.89 -3.50 -3.54
C TYR A 46 1.51 -3.47 -4.17
N TYR A 47 0.75 -2.44 -3.87
CA TYR A 47 -0.50 -2.11 -4.55
C TYR A 47 -0.68 -0.59 -4.55
N ALA A 48 -1.64 -0.10 -5.33
CA ALA A 48 -1.88 1.33 -5.47
C ALA A 48 -3.34 1.67 -5.23
N TYR A 49 -3.58 2.82 -4.60
CA TYR A 49 -4.85 3.53 -4.66
C TYR A 49 -4.73 4.63 -5.71
N VAL A 50 -5.70 4.74 -6.61
CA VAL A 50 -5.71 5.74 -7.67
C VAL A 50 -7.07 6.41 -7.74
N ARG A 51 -7.05 7.72 -7.96
CA ARG A 51 -8.18 8.59 -8.29
C ARG A 51 -8.07 8.96 -9.77
N PRO A 52 -8.73 8.22 -10.70
CA PRO A 52 -8.54 8.41 -12.14
C PRO A 52 -8.98 9.79 -12.63
N ASP A 53 -10.07 10.29 -12.08
CA ASP A 53 -10.53 11.67 -12.27
C ASP A 53 -10.34 12.45 -10.98
N ILE A 54 -9.42 13.41 -11.02
CA ILE A 54 -9.04 14.28 -9.91
C ILE A 54 -10.23 15.12 -9.40
N ARG A 55 -11.23 15.37 -10.27
CA ARG A 55 -12.43 16.15 -9.95
C ARG A 55 -13.51 15.33 -9.25
N SER A 56 -13.37 14.01 -9.26
CA SER A 56 -14.30 13.10 -8.58
C SER A 56 -13.69 12.59 -7.28
N ASP A 57 -14.53 12.14 -6.34
CA ASP A 57 -14.07 11.44 -5.13
C ASP A 57 -14.05 9.91 -5.31
N SER A 58 -13.94 9.42 -6.55
CA SER A 58 -13.92 7.98 -6.84
C SER A 58 -12.50 7.43 -6.76
N TRP A 59 -12.25 6.69 -5.68
CA TRP A 59 -10.99 5.98 -5.45
C TRP A 59 -11.11 4.51 -5.81
N PHE A 60 -10.01 3.95 -6.30
CA PHE A 60 -9.91 2.55 -6.64
C PHE A 60 -8.63 1.97 -6.08
N ARG A 61 -8.71 0.77 -5.52
CA ARG A 61 -7.58 -0.05 -5.10
C ARG A 61 -7.23 -1.00 -6.23
N PHE A 62 -6.01 -0.89 -6.75
CA PHE A 62 -5.42 -1.76 -7.74
C PHE A 62 -4.45 -2.72 -7.05
N ASN A 63 -4.88 -3.96 -6.86
CA ASN A 63 -4.13 -5.01 -6.20
C ASN A 63 -3.94 -6.20 -7.17
N ASP A 64 -2.88 -6.13 -7.97
CA ASP A 64 -2.63 -7.05 -9.08
C ASP A 64 -3.82 -7.15 -10.05
N HIS A 65 -4.54 -8.27 -10.01
CA HIS A 65 -5.70 -8.55 -10.86
C HIS A 65 -7.02 -8.11 -10.20
N ASP A 66 -7.03 -7.78 -8.92
CA ASP A 66 -8.20 -7.31 -8.18
C ASP A 66 -8.25 -5.79 -8.16
N VAL A 67 -9.30 -5.24 -8.78
CA VAL A 67 -9.58 -3.80 -8.79
C VAL A 67 -10.91 -3.56 -8.11
N SER A 68 -10.90 -2.76 -7.03
CA SER A 68 -12.09 -2.49 -6.23
C SER A 68 -12.25 -0.99 -5.97
N LYS A 69 -13.50 -0.50 -6.01
CA LYS A 69 -13.82 0.87 -5.61
C LYS A 69 -13.74 0.98 -4.10
N VAL A 70 -13.12 2.05 -3.61
CA VAL A 70 -12.95 2.34 -2.17
C VAL A 70 -13.25 3.79 -1.87
N SER A 71 -13.40 4.12 -0.59
CA SER A 71 -13.46 5.49 -0.09
C SER A 71 -12.07 6.03 0.24
N PHE A 72 -11.87 7.35 0.23
CA PHE A 72 -10.61 7.93 0.71
C PHE A 72 -10.32 7.61 2.19
N HIS A 73 -11.36 7.41 3.00
CA HIS A 73 -11.19 6.97 4.39
C HIS A 73 -10.44 5.63 4.49
N GLU A 74 -10.73 4.69 3.60
CA GLU A 74 -10.02 3.40 3.55
C GLU A 74 -8.57 3.57 3.08
N VAL A 75 -8.34 4.43 2.09
CA VAL A 75 -6.99 4.81 1.62
C VAL A 75 -6.16 5.35 2.79
N ALA A 76 -6.69 6.34 3.51
CA ALA A 76 -6.04 6.98 4.64
C ALA A 76 -5.75 6.00 5.78
N LYS A 77 -6.72 5.17 6.14
CA LYS A 77 -6.57 4.17 7.22
C LYS A 77 -5.45 3.18 6.93
N ASP A 78 -5.28 2.79 5.67
CA ASP A 78 -4.30 1.77 5.27
C ASP A 78 -2.91 2.37 5.02
N ALA A 79 -2.84 3.54 4.36
CA ALA A 79 -1.60 4.16 3.94
C ALA A 79 -0.89 4.98 5.03
N TYR A 80 -1.61 5.52 6.03
CA TYR A 80 -0.99 6.38 7.06
C TYR A 80 -0.05 5.64 8.04
N GLY A 81 0.00 4.31 8.00
CA GLY A 81 0.86 3.54 8.90
C GLY A 81 0.45 3.67 10.38
N GLY A 82 1.38 3.40 11.30
CA GLY A 82 1.13 3.45 12.75
C GLY A 82 0.26 2.32 13.32
N GLY A 83 -0.29 1.44 12.48
CA GLY A 83 -1.03 0.26 12.92
C GLY A 83 -0.12 -0.81 13.52
N ASN A 84 -0.43 -1.27 14.73
CA ASN A 84 0.10 -2.52 15.27
C ASN A 84 -0.46 -3.70 14.47
N ARG A 85 0.18 -4.05 13.34
CA ARG A 85 -0.10 -5.29 12.63
C ARG A 85 0.23 -6.44 13.57
N LYS A 86 -0.81 -7.01 14.22
CA LYS A 86 -0.65 -8.24 15.01
C LYS A 86 -0.07 -9.30 14.08
N LYS A 87 1.18 -9.72 14.33
CA LYS A 87 1.78 -10.83 13.58
C LYS A 87 0.80 -11.99 13.70
N ARG A 88 0.25 -12.44 12.57
CA ARG A 88 -0.59 -13.63 12.54
C ARG A 88 0.28 -14.76 13.07
N LYS A 89 0.01 -15.24 14.29
CA LYS A 89 0.71 -16.41 14.82
C LYS A 89 0.47 -17.52 13.81
N LYS A 90 1.53 -18.00 13.15
CA LYS A 90 1.45 -19.28 12.45
C LYS A 90 1.12 -20.29 13.53
N THR A 91 -0.14 -20.73 13.62
CA THR A 91 -0.48 -21.90 14.40
C THR A 91 0.34 -23.03 13.79
N LYS A 92 1.34 -23.54 14.52
CA LYS A 92 1.96 -24.82 14.18
C LYS A 92 0.82 -25.82 14.22
N LYS A 93 0.24 -26.14 13.05
CA LYS A 93 -0.47 -27.39 12.92
C LYS A 93 0.63 -28.44 13.07
N ASN A 94 0.74 -29.02 14.25
CA ASN A 94 1.37 -30.32 14.41
C ASN A 94 0.46 -31.33 13.71
N GLY A 95 0.44 -31.25 12.37
CA GLY A 95 -0.29 -32.14 11.51
C GLY A 95 0.53 -33.39 11.32
N PHE A 96 -0.15 -34.52 11.39
CA PHE A 96 0.29 -35.90 11.16
C PHE A 96 1.37 -36.09 10.06
N TRP A 97 1.44 -35.19 9.08
CA TRP A 97 2.43 -35.16 8.01
C TRP A 97 3.89 -34.92 8.46
N SER A 98 4.15 -34.23 9.59
CA SER A 98 5.53 -34.08 10.08
C SER A 98 6.08 -35.35 10.75
N LEU A 99 5.20 -36.28 11.13
CA LEU A 99 5.58 -37.55 11.74
C LEU A 99 5.82 -38.64 10.68
N LEU A 100 5.15 -38.55 9.54
CA LEU A 100 5.26 -39.50 8.43
C LEU A 100 6.49 -39.24 7.54
N PHE A 101 6.92 -37.99 7.42
CA PHE A 101 8.04 -37.60 6.54
C PHE A 101 9.12 -36.89 7.36
N GLY A 102 9.67 -37.62 8.32
CA GLY A 102 10.88 -37.21 9.03
C GLY A 102 12.11 -37.46 8.17
N GLY A 103 12.72 -36.37 7.70
CA GLY A 103 14.14 -36.34 7.35
C GLY A 103 14.48 -36.18 5.86
N GLY A 104 15.27 -35.14 5.58
CA GLY A 104 16.25 -35.17 4.49
C GLY A 104 15.94 -34.32 3.27
N GLY A 105 16.83 -33.35 3.01
CA GLY A 105 17.35 -33.10 1.66
C GLY A 105 16.62 -32.09 0.79
N ASP A 106 17.40 -31.10 0.33
CA ASP A 106 17.14 -30.33 -0.89
C ASP A 106 16.72 -31.22 -2.05
N SER A 107 15.67 -30.83 -2.77
CA SER A 107 15.58 -30.75 -4.24
C SER A 107 14.12 -30.71 -4.74
N GLY A 108 13.79 -29.63 -5.46
CA GLY A 108 13.16 -29.70 -6.79
C GLY A 108 11.71 -30.22 -7.01
N TRP A 109 11.00 -29.42 -7.80
CA TRP A 109 10.04 -29.77 -8.88
C TRP A 109 8.53 -29.93 -8.61
N GLY A 110 7.77 -29.24 -9.48
CA GLY A 110 6.43 -29.61 -9.98
C GLY A 110 5.28 -29.28 -9.02
N GLY A 111 4.12 -28.78 -9.42
CA GLY A 111 3.49 -28.65 -10.73
C GLY A 111 2.01 -28.28 -10.46
N ARG A 112 1.35 -27.79 -11.50
CA ARG A 112 -0.04 -27.29 -11.55
C ARG A 112 -1.07 -28.19 -10.89
N THR A 113 -2.09 -27.54 -10.32
CA THR A 113 -3.51 -27.78 -10.65
C THR A 113 -4.16 -26.43 -10.88
#